data_AF-A0A6I1VZY3-F1
#
_entry.id   AF-A0A6I1VZY3-F1
#
_cell.length_a   1.000
_cell.length_b   1.000
_cell.length_c   1.000
_cell.angle_alpha   90.00
_cell.angle_beta   90.00
_cell.angle_gamma   90.00
#
_symmetry.space_group_name_H-M   'P 1'
#
loop_
_entity.id
_entity.type
_entity.pdbx_description
1 polymer ?
#
loop_
_entity_poly.entity_id
_entity_poly.type
_entity_poly.pdbx_seq_one_letter_code
_entity_poly.pdbx_strand_id
1 'polypeptide(L)'
;LPDSLIARHPLAERRNSRLLTLDGESGALAHRQFTDLLEHLRPGDLMVFNNTRVIPARLFGQKASGGKLEILVERVLDSHRVLAHVRSSTSPKPGSKILIDGGGEAEMLARHDALFELGFTDEVLPLLDRVGHMPLPPYIDRPDEGADRERYQTVYAQRLGAVAAPTAGLH
;
A
#
# COMPACT_ATOMS: atom_id res chain seq x y z
N LEU A 1 -14.72 12.26 -11.10
CA LEU A 1 -15.66 11.32 -10.44
C LEU A 1 -16.29 12.07 -9.28
N PRO A 2 -17.62 12.03 -9.08
CA PRO A 2 -18.25 12.65 -7.90
C PRO A 2 -17.71 12.04 -6.60
N ASP A 3 -17.31 12.89 -5.65
CA ASP A 3 -16.76 12.47 -4.35
C ASP A 3 -17.68 11.52 -3.58
N SER A 4 -19.00 11.69 -3.72
CA SER A 4 -20.01 10.83 -3.08
C SER A 4 -19.98 9.38 -3.58
N LEU A 5 -19.34 9.12 -4.72
CA LEU A 5 -19.19 7.77 -5.28
C LEU A 5 -17.85 7.11 -4.89
N ILE A 6 -16.97 7.82 -4.16
CA ILE A 6 -15.70 7.27 -3.67
C ILE A 6 -15.94 6.62 -2.31
N ALA A 7 -15.89 5.29 -2.26
CA ALA A 7 -15.96 4.56 -1.00
C ALA A 7 -14.69 4.82 -0.16
N ARG A 8 -14.86 5.53 0.96
CA ARG A 8 -13.77 5.83 1.92
C ARG A 8 -13.46 4.66 2.88
N HIS A 9 -14.42 3.76 3.04
CA HIS A 9 -14.30 2.55 3.82
C HIS A 9 -14.90 1.37 3.04
N PRO A 10 -14.32 0.17 3.12
CA PRO A 10 -14.91 -1.00 2.47
C PRO A 10 -16.17 -1.45 3.22
N LEU A 11 -17.13 -2.05 2.50
CA LEU A 11 -18.36 -2.62 3.07
C LEU A 11 -18.05 -3.63 4.19
N ALA A 12 -18.91 -3.69 5.20
CA ALA A 12 -18.76 -4.64 6.31
C ALA A 12 -18.68 -6.10 5.82
N GLU A 13 -19.56 -6.47 4.89
CA GLU A 13 -19.50 -7.73 4.15
C GLU A 13 -18.94 -7.49 2.73
N ARG A 14 -17.73 -8.00 2.47
CA ARG A 14 -16.99 -7.80 1.21
C ARG A 14 -17.75 -8.28 -0.03
N ARG A 15 -18.42 -9.43 0.09
CA ARG A 15 -19.24 -10.06 -0.96
C ARG A 15 -20.45 -9.24 -1.43
N ASN A 16 -20.88 -8.25 -0.65
CA ASN A 16 -22.06 -7.41 -0.98
C ASN A 16 -21.69 -6.24 -1.90
N SER A 17 -20.48 -6.25 -2.47
CA SER A 17 -20.06 -5.27 -3.46
C SER A 17 -20.76 -5.49 -4.79
N ARG A 18 -20.99 -4.39 -5.51
CA ARG A 18 -21.56 -4.42 -6.87
C ARG A 18 -20.49 -4.87 -7.86
N LEU A 19 -20.91 -5.60 -8.89
CA LEU A 19 -20.10 -6.00 -10.03
C LEU A 19 -20.63 -5.32 -11.30
N LEU A 20 -19.78 -4.62 -12.02
CA LEU A 20 -20.07 -4.16 -13.38
C LEU A 20 -19.38 -5.11 -14.36
N THR A 21 -20.14 -5.80 -15.20
CA THR A 21 -19.58 -6.64 -16.26
C THR A 21 -19.58 -5.87 -17.57
N LEU A 22 -18.47 -5.96 -18.30
CA LEU A 22 -18.31 -5.41 -19.65
C LEU A 22 -17.96 -6.57 -20.57
N ASP A 23 -18.78 -6.79 -21.59
CA ASP A 23 -18.44 -7.71 -22.67
C ASP A 23 -17.42 -7.03 -23.60
N GLY A 24 -16.25 -7.65 -23.79
CA GLY A 24 -15.14 -7.03 -24.50
C GLY A 24 -15.37 -6.86 -26.01
N GLU A 25 -16.22 -7.68 -26.62
CA GLU A 25 -16.48 -7.66 -28.07
C GLU A 25 -17.64 -6.73 -28.42
N SER A 26 -18.78 -6.89 -27.74
CA SER A 26 -20.00 -6.12 -28.00
C SER A 26 -20.06 -4.79 -27.26
N GLY A 27 -19.25 -4.62 -26.21
CA GLY A 27 -19.32 -3.46 -25.31
C GLY A 27 -20.55 -3.47 -24.40
N ALA A 28 -21.30 -4.57 -24.34
CA ALA A 28 -22.49 -4.69 -23.50
C ALA A 28 -22.12 -4.56 -22.01
N LEU A 29 -22.91 -3.75 -21.30
CA LEU A 29 -22.76 -3.53 -19.87
C LEU A 29 -23.88 -4.22 -19.10
N ALA A 30 -23.56 -4.83 -17.96
CA ALA A 30 -24.57 -5.27 -17.01
C ALA A 30 -24.16 -4.99 -15.56
N HIS A 31 -25.16 -4.70 -14.73
CA HIS A 31 -24.99 -4.51 -13.29
C HIS A 31 -25.38 -5.78 -12.55
N ARG A 32 -24.49 -6.28 -11.70
CA ARG A 32 -24.60 -7.54 -10.97
C ARG A 32 -24.13 -7.39 -9.52
N GLN A 33 -24.21 -8.46 -8.75
CA GLN A 33 -23.53 -8.59 -7.46
C GLN A 33 -22.21 -9.34 -7.62
N PHE A 34 -21.24 -9.10 -6.74
CA PHE A 34 -19.93 -9.76 -6.83
C PHE A 34 -20.03 -11.29 -6.74
N THR A 35 -21.02 -11.81 -6.03
CA THR A 35 -21.33 -13.25 -5.97
C THR A 35 -21.64 -13.87 -7.34
N ASP A 36 -22.14 -13.07 -8.29
CA ASP A 36 -22.50 -13.51 -9.64
C ASP A 36 -21.26 -13.75 -10.51
N LEU A 37 -20.06 -13.41 -10.02
CA LEU A 37 -18.79 -13.73 -10.68
C LEU A 37 -18.68 -15.24 -10.98
N LEU A 38 -19.21 -16.08 -10.09
CA LEU A 38 -19.17 -17.53 -10.26
C LEU A 38 -19.93 -18.01 -11.50
N GLU A 39 -20.94 -17.27 -11.97
CA GLU A 39 -21.67 -17.56 -13.20
C GLU A 39 -20.85 -17.30 -14.47
N HIS A 40 -19.76 -16.54 -14.35
CA HIS A 40 -18.91 -16.13 -15.47
C HIS A 40 -17.67 -17.02 -15.62
N LEU A 41 -17.43 -17.91 -14.67
CA LEU A 41 -16.31 -18.85 -14.69
C LEU A 41 -16.73 -20.14 -15.36
N ARG A 42 -15.86 -20.65 -16.25
CA ARG A 42 -16.05 -21.92 -16.94
C ARG A 42 -15.05 -22.95 -16.43
N PRO A 43 -15.37 -24.25 -16.50
CA PRO A 43 -14.39 -25.29 -16.27
C PRO A 43 -13.17 -25.10 -17.17
N GLY A 44 -11.98 -25.03 -16.56
CA GLY A 44 -10.72 -24.78 -17.25
C GLY A 44 -10.17 -23.36 -17.10
N ASP A 45 -10.95 -22.41 -16.58
CA ASP A 45 -10.46 -21.06 -16.30
C ASP A 45 -9.44 -21.04 -15.15
N LEU A 46 -8.42 -20.18 -15.28
CA LEU A 46 -7.40 -19.95 -14.26
C LEU A 46 -7.64 -18.61 -13.58
N MET A 47 -7.97 -18.64 -12.29
CA MET A 47 -7.99 -17.44 -11.45
C MET A 47 -6.62 -17.24 -10.80
N VAL A 48 -5.97 -16.12 -11.11
CA VAL A 48 -4.69 -15.75 -10.50
C VAL A 48 -4.94 -14.73 -9.41
N PHE A 49 -4.61 -15.10 -8.17
CA PHE A 49 -4.77 -14.24 -7.01
C PHE A 49 -3.43 -13.74 -6.52
N ASN A 50 -3.38 -12.46 -6.15
CA ASN A 50 -2.27 -11.93 -5.40
C ASN A 50 -2.44 -12.30 -3.91
N ASN A 51 -1.49 -13.04 -3.36
CA ASN A 51 -1.49 -13.51 -1.97
C ASN A 51 -0.50 -12.74 -1.07
N THR A 52 -0.07 -11.56 -1.49
CA THR A 52 0.88 -10.75 -0.71
C THR A 52 0.14 -9.88 0.33
N ARG A 53 0.62 -9.93 1.56
CA ARG A 53 0.16 -9.10 2.68
C ARG A 53 0.85 -7.74 2.60
N VAL A 54 0.04 -6.69 2.68
CA VAL A 54 0.48 -5.30 2.69
C VAL A 54 1.16 -5.01 4.01
N ILE A 55 2.40 -4.52 3.94
CA ILE A 55 3.13 -4.03 5.09
C ILE A 55 2.79 -2.56 5.33
N PRO A 56 2.88 -2.06 6.57
CA PRO A 56 2.71 -0.65 6.89
C PRO A 56 3.91 0.19 6.39
N ALA A 57 4.02 0.32 5.06
CA ALA A 57 5.17 0.86 4.34
C ALA A 57 5.27 2.40 4.36
N ARG A 58 4.35 3.12 5.00
CA ARG A 58 4.41 4.58 5.12
C ARG A 58 5.05 4.96 6.47
N LEU A 59 6.07 5.80 6.43
CA LEU A 59 6.74 6.35 7.60
C LEU A 59 6.69 7.87 7.56
N PHE A 60 6.60 8.48 8.74
CA PHE A 60 6.77 9.91 8.94
C PHE A 60 8.04 10.17 9.76
N GLY A 61 8.64 11.33 9.56
CA GLY A 61 9.84 11.70 10.29
C GLY A 61 10.36 13.07 9.90
N GLN A 62 11.63 13.31 10.25
CA GLN A 62 12.30 14.57 9.95
C GLN A 62 13.79 14.38 9.71
N LYS A 63 14.37 15.25 8.89
CA LYS A 63 15.82 15.39 8.79
C LYS A 63 16.37 15.82 10.15
N ALA A 64 17.62 15.49 10.44
CA ALA A 64 18.30 16.02 11.63
C ALA A 64 18.28 17.57 11.71
N SER A 65 18.12 18.25 10.57
CA SER A 65 17.94 19.71 10.47
C SER A 65 16.53 20.21 10.78
N GLY A 66 15.57 19.33 11.13
CA GLY A 66 14.18 19.67 11.47
C GLY A 66 13.17 19.67 10.31
N GLY A 67 13.59 19.41 9.07
CA GLY A 67 12.68 19.39 7.92
C GLY A 67 11.86 18.09 7.86
N LYS A 68 10.52 18.19 7.89
CA LYS A 68 9.61 17.03 7.83
C LYS A 68 9.75 16.21 6.53
N LEU A 69 9.53 14.91 6.66
CA LEU A 69 9.60 13.90 5.62
C LEU A 69 8.39 12.95 5.72
N GLU A 70 7.86 12.56 4.57
CA GLU A 70 7.01 11.38 4.42
C GLU A 70 7.76 10.40 3.52
N ILE A 71 7.83 9.14 3.95
CA ILE A 71 8.56 8.08 3.26
C ILE A 71 7.55 6.98 2.93
N LEU A 72 7.48 6.58 1.67
CA LEU A 72 6.71 5.43 1.21
C LEU A 72 7.70 4.39 0.69
N VAL A 73 7.92 3.33 1.47
CA VAL A 73 8.75 2.19 1.08
C VAL A 73 8.15 1.56 -0.16
N GLU A 74 8.90 1.41 -1.25
CA GLU A 74 8.50 0.69 -2.47
C GLU A 74 9.01 -0.76 -2.45
N ARG A 75 10.23 -0.97 -1.96
CA ARG A 75 10.88 -2.28 -1.97
C ARG A 75 11.84 -2.42 -0.81
N VAL A 76 11.75 -3.53 -0.09
CA VAL A 76 12.77 -3.95 0.87
C VAL A 76 13.88 -4.66 0.10
N LEU A 77 15.11 -4.15 0.21
CA LEU A 77 16.29 -4.71 -0.48
C LEU A 77 16.95 -5.79 0.37
N ASP A 78 17.05 -5.56 1.67
CA ASP A 78 17.56 -6.49 2.68
C ASP A 78 17.02 -6.12 4.07
N SER A 79 17.57 -6.69 5.15
CA SER A 79 17.09 -6.45 6.52
C SER A 79 17.19 -4.99 6.97
N HIS A 80 18.09 -4.19 6.38
CA HIS A 80 18.34 -2.81 6.80
C HIS A 80 18.14 -1.78 5.68
N ARG A 81 17.87 -2.19 4.44
CA ARG A 81 17.77 -1.26 3.31
C ARG A 81 16.47 -1.36 2.54
N VAL A 82 16.01 -0.20 2.07
CA VAL A 82 14.82 -0.08 1.21
C VAL A 82 15.06 0.89 0.06
N LEU A 83 14.27 0.73 -1.01
CA LEU A 83 13.96 1.80 -1.95
C LEU A 83 12.62 2.42 -1.55
N ALA A 84 12.56 3.76 -1.54
CA ALA A 84 11.38 4.50 -1.14
C ALA A 84 11.18 5.77 -1.95
N HIS A 85 9.92 6.20 -2.06
CA HIS A 85 9.59 7.59 -2.40
C HIS A 85 9.69 8.45 -1.14
N VAL A 86 10.31 9.62 -1.26
CA VAL A 86 10.48 10.56 -0.15
C VAL A 86 9.88 11.92 -0.52
N ARG A 87 8.81 12.31 0.17
CA ARG A 87 8.20 13.64 0.05
C ARG A 87 8.80 14.57 1.09
N SER A 88 9.38 15.69 0.65
CA SER A 88 9.88 16.77 1.50
C SER A 88 10.04 18.07 0.71
N SER A 89 10.11 19.21 1.40
CA SER A 89 10.38 20.51 0.77
C SER A 89 11.78 20.60 0.17
N THR A 90 12.73 19.85 0.73
CA THR A 90 14.08 19.72 0.18
C THR A 90 14.55 18.30 0.42
N SER A 91 14.74 17.57 -0.67
CA SER A 91 15.14 16.16 -0.66
C SER A 91 16.43 15.95 0.16
N PRO A 92 16.52 14.86 0.94
CA PRO A 92 17.75 14.49 1.62
C PRO A 92 18.85 14.15 0.60
N LYS A 93 20.09 14.50 0.93
CA LYS A 93 21.29 14.11 0.17
C LYS A 93 21.89 12.83 0.74
N PRO A 94 22.69 12.07 -0.02
CA PRO A 94 23.53 11.01 0.53
C PRO A 94 24.25 11.45 1.82
N GLY A 95 24.25 10.61 2.86
CA GLY A 95 24.77 10.91 4.19
C GLY A 95 23.81 11.65 5.13
N SER A 96 22.61 12.04 4.66
CA SER A 96 21.65 12.75 5.51
C SER A 96 20.98 11.79 6.49
N LYS A 97 21.04 12.14 7.78
CA LYS A 97 20.29 11.44 8.83
C LYS A 97 18.81 11.84 8.85
N ILE A 98 17.97 10.84 9.03
CA ILE A 98 16.52 10.91 9.11
C ILE A 98 16.09 10.27 10.43
N LEU A 99 15.36 11.03 11.24
CA LEU A 99 14.76 10.58 12.48
C LEU A 99 13.32 10.16 12.19
N ILE A 100 12.97 8.92 12.52
CA ILE A 100 11.63 8.36 12.28
C ILE A 100 10.73 8.64 13.48
N ASP A 101 9.51 9.11 13.21
CA ASP A 101 8.50 9.34 14.25
C ASP A 101 8.13 8.01 14.93
N GLY A 102 8.02 7.99 16.25
CA GLY A 102 7.85 6.74 17.02
C GLY A 102 9.16 5.96 17.26
N GLY A 103 10.29 6.46 16.75
CA GLY A 103 11.63 5.99 17.06
C GLY A 103 12.23 5.10 15.96
N GLY A 104 13.55 5.23 15.78
CA GLY A 104 14.31 4.64 14.69
C GLY A 104 15.09 5.71 13.94
N GLU A 105 16.18 5.32 13.30
CA GLU A 105 17.01 6.21 12.48
C GLU A 105 17.24 5.58 11.11
N ALA A 106 17.26 6.43 10.09
CA ALA A 106 17.65 6.07 8.74
C ALA A 106 18.67 7.07 8.18
N GLU A 107 19.46 6.61 7.23
CA GLU A 107 20.40 7.40 6.46
C GLU A 107 20.05 7.31 4.97
N MET A 108 20.08 8.45 4.30
CA MET A 108 19.99 8.48 2.84
C MET A 108 21.32 7.98 2.26
N LEU A 109 21.30 6.84 1.56
CA LEU A 109 22.50 6.20 1.01
C LEU A 109 22.76 6.63 -0.43
N ALA A 110 21.76 6.45 -1.30
CA ALA A 110 21.89 6.66 -2.74
C ALA A 110 20.56 7.04 -3.37
N ARG A 111 20.61 7.67 -4.54
CA ARG A 111 19.42 8.02 -5.33
C ARG A 111 19.40 7.21 -6.62
N HIS A 112 18.27 6.59 -6.90
CA HIS A 112 17.99 5.79 -8.10
C HIS A 112 16.80 6.42 -8.82
N ASP A 113 17.06 7.37 -9.71
CA ASP A 113 16.06 8.20 -10.38
C ASP A 113 15.09 8.90 -9.39
N ALA A 114 13.85 8.40 -9.32
CA ALA A 114 12.79 8.89 -8.43
C ALA A 114 12.84 8.28 -7.01
N LEU A 115 13.66 7.25 -6.81
CA LEU A 115 13.73 6.48 -5.57
C LEU A 115 14.96 6.83 -4.74
N PHE A 116 14.76 6.73 -3.43
CA PHE A 116 15.76 6.96 -2.41
C PHE A 116 16.11 5.61 -1.79
N GLU A 117 17.37 5.23 -1.82
CA GLU A 117 17.88 4.11 -1.04
C GLU A 117 18.16 4.59 0.37
N LEU A 118 17.43 4.03 1.34
CA LEU A 118 17.57 4.37 2.75
C LEU A 118 18.13 3.16 3.50
N GLY A 119 19.13 3.41 4.35
CA GLY A 119 19.67 2.43 5.29
C GLY A 119 19.17 2.72 6.70
N PHE A 120 18.65 1.72 7.39
CA PHE A 120 18.09 1.83 8.74
C PHE A 120 19.04 1.21 9.76
N THR A 121 19.13 1.84 10.93
CA THR A 121 19.89 1.28 12.07
C THR A 121 19.21 0.02 12.60
N ASP A 122 17.88 0.05 12.69
CA ASP A 122 17.05 -1.10 13.07
C ASP A 122 16.76 -2.00 11.85
N GLU A 123 16.32 -3.23 12.09
CA GLU A 123 15.74 -4.05 11.03
C GLU A 123 14.45 -3.39 10.50
N VAL A 124 14.32 -3.32 9.17
CA VAL A 124 13.24 -2.60 8.48
C VAL A 124 11.88 -3.16 8.82
N LEU A 125 11.68 -4.48 8.70
CA LEU A 125 10.34 -5.07 8.85
C LEU A 125 9.80 -4.93 10.30
N PRO A 126 10.57 -5.22 11.36
CA PRO A 126 10.14 -4.94 12.73
C PRO A 126 9.87 -3.46 12.99
N LEU A 127 10.68 -2.56 12.42
CA LEU A 127 10.47 -1.12 12.55
C LEU A 127 9.14 -0.71 11.89
N LEU A 128 8.89 -1.13 10.65
CA LEU A 128 7.65 -0.84 9.95
C LEU A 128 6.43 -1.36 10.72
N ASP A 129 6.47 -2.56 11.29
CA ASP A 129 5.34 -3.09 12.06
C ASP A 129 5.03 -2.23 13.31
N ARG A 130 6.09 -1.72 13.95
CA ARG A 130 6.02 -0.91 15.17
C ARG A 130 5.55 0.53 14.93
N VAL A 131 6.10 1.22 13.93
CA VAL A 131 5.89 2.68 13.73
C VAL A 131 5.32 3.03 12.35
N GLY A 132 5.20 2.06 11.47
CA GLY A 132 4.66 2.26 10.13
C GLY A 132 3.15 2.44 10.11
N HIS A 133 2.72 3.14 9.07
CA HIS A 133 1.34 3.42 8.72
C HIS A 133 0.94 2.65 7.46
N MET A 134 -0.33 2.28 7.38
CA MET A 134 -0.88 1.69 6.17
C MET A 134 -0.83 2.73 5.04
N PRO A 135 -0.25 2.39 3.88
CA PRO A 135 -0.13 3.30 2.75
C PRO A 135 -1.45 3.37 1.99
N LEU A 136 -2.44 4.02 2.60
CA LEU A 136 -3.74 4.22 1.97
C LEU A 136 -3.58 5.02 0.66
N PRO A 137 -4.30 4.65 -0.42
CA PRO A 137 -4.26 5.36 -1.70
C PRO A 137 -4.66 6.83 -1.54
N PRO A 138 -4.19 7.72 -2.43
CA PRO A 138 -4.40 9.17 -2.29
C PRO A 138 -5.87 9.60 -2.34
N TYR A 139 -6.75 8.77 -2.90
CA TYR A 139 -8.20 9.05 -2.91
C TYR A 139 -8.90 8.70 -1.60
N ILE A 140 -8.23 7.97 -0.69
CA ILE A 140 -8.70 7.76 0.69
C ILE A 140 -8.07 8.87 1.54
N ASP A 141 -8.73 10.03 1.53
CA ASP A 141 -8.27 11.22 2.24
C ASP A 141 -8.64 11.17 3.73
N ARG A 142 -8.00 10.24 4.45
CA ARG A 142 -8.02 10.13 5.92
C ARG A 142 -6.74 9.45 6.43
N PRO A 143 -6.37 9.64 7.71
CA PRO A 143 -5.36 8.82 8.37
C PRO A 143 -5.75 7.34 8.38
N ASP A 144 -4.76 6.45 8.46
CA ASP A 144 -5.00 5.03 8.66
C ASP A 144 -5.44 4.76 10.11
N GLU A 145 -6.26 3.72 10.25
CA GLU A 145 -6.80 3.25 11.52
C GLU A 145 -6.32 1.82 11.77
N GLY A 146 -6.40 1.35 13.02
CA GLY A 146 -6.01 -0.03 13.36
C GLY A 146 -6.72 -1.09 12.50
N ALA A 147 -7.99 -0.84 12.16
CA ALA A 147 -8.76 -1.72 11.28
C ALA A 147 -8.19 -1.83 9.87
N ASP A 148 -7.46 -0.83 9.36
CA ASP A 148 -6.87 -0.88 8.03
C ASP A 148 -5.74 -1.92 7.94
N ARG A 149 -5.03 -2.21 9.04
CA ARG A 149 -3.99 -3.26 9.06
C ARG A 149 -4.58 -4.64 8.71
N GLU A 150 -5.81 -4.89 9.12
CA GLU A 150 -6.54 -6.14 8.85
C GLU A 150 -7.36 -6.08 7.56
N ARG A 151 -7.97 -4.93 7.27
CA ARG A 151 -8.96 -4.80 6.19
C ARG A 151 -8.35 -4.39 4.85
N TYR A 152 -7.25 -3.66 4.85
CA TYR A 152 -6.51 -3.26 3.65
C TYR A 152 -5.56 -4.39 3.21
N GLN A 153 -6.17 -5.57 3.03
CA GLN A 153 -5.51 -6.82 2.68
C GLN A 153 -6.43 -7.58 1.73
N THR A 154 -5.86 -8.22 0.71
CA THR A 154 -6.62 -9.18 -0.10
C THR A 154 -7.13 -10.32 0.79
N VAL A 155 -8.27 -10.92 0.45
CA VAL A 155 -8.77 -12.11 1.17
C VAL A 155 -7.82 -13.32 1.09
N TYR A 156 -6.84 -13.28 0.18
CA TYR A 156 -5.81 -14.30 -0.03
C TYR A 156 -4.45 -13.98 0.63
N ALA A 157 -4.36 -12.91 1.43
CA ALA A 157 -3.08 -12.42 1.96
C ALA A 157 -2.42 -13.44 2.91
N GLN A 158 -1.28 -14.00 2.50
CA GLN A 158 -0.53 -15.02 3.26
C GLN A 158 0.94 -14.65 3.45
N ARG A 159 1.59 -14.03 2.46
CA ARG A 159 3.04 -13.77 2.47
C ARG A 159 3.34 -12.28 2.56
N LEU A 160 4.19 -11.84 3.49
CA LEU A 160 4.61 -10.44 3.56
C LEU A 160 5.32 -10.02 2.25
N GLY A 161 5.08 -8.80 1.78
CA GLY A 161 5.86 -8.24 0.67
C GLY A 161 5.16 -7.22 -0.21
N ALA A 162 3.88 -6.93 0.01
CA ALA A 162 3.21 -5.86 -0.74
C ALA A 162 3.38 -4.51 -0.04
N VAL A 163 3.69 -3.48 -0.83
CA VAL A 163 3.66 -2.09 -0.39
C VAL A 163 2.28 -1.47 -0.56
N ALA A 164 1.45 -2.00 -1.46
CA ALA A 164 0.07 -1.55 -1.64
C ALA A 164 -0.85 -2.77 -1.84
N ALA A 165 -2.09 -2.68 -1.36
CA ALA A 165 -3.07 -3.73 -1.59
C ALA A 165 -3.50 -3.71 -3.07
N PRO A 166 -3.49 -4.86 -3.78
CA PRO A 166 -4.31 -5.01 -4.96
C PRO A 166 -5.79 -4.86 -4.56
N THR A 167 -6.42 -3.78 -5.00
CA THR A 167 -7.75 -3.36 -4.51
C THR A 167 -8.88 -4.26 -4.97
N ALA A 168 -8.70 -4.99 -6.08
CA ALA A 168 -9.70 -5.94 -6.59
C ALA A 168 -9.80 -7.21 -5.73
N GLY A 169 -8.72 -7.62 -5.05
CA GLY A 169 -8.72 -8.79 -4.17
C GLY A 169 -9.34 -8.54 -2.79
N LEU A 170 -9.90 -7.35 -2.56
CA LEU A 170 -10.56 -6.97 -1.30
C LEU A 170 -12.00 -7.51 -1.19
N HIS A 171 -12.53 -8.13 -2.24
CA HIS A 171 -13.92 -8.58 -2.38
C HIS A 171 -14.08 -10.08 -2.13
#